data_AF-A0A1Q7YJH6-F1
#
_entry.id   AF-A0A1Q7YJH6-F1
#
_cell.length_a   1.000
_cell.length_b   1.000
_cell.length_c   1.000
_cell.angle_alpha   90.00
_cell.angle_beta   90.00
_cell.angle_gamma   90.00
#
_symmetry.space_group_name_H-M   'P 1'
#
loop_
_entity.id
_entity.type
_entity.pdbx_description
1 polymer ?
#
loop_
_entity_poly.entity_id
_entity_poly.type
_entity_poly.pdbx_seq_one_letter_code
_entity_poly.pdbx_strand_id
1 'polypeptide(L)'
;MTHRQFKAQTWWGPVWRGLVVDREAHHYRRVKSAIWLFLYLIIHADRKSGTLIRKYQTIAGDMGIAARTIRRWLLILRQYKYVEVDYTGRSLIIHIQKWRSIATLPRVSQKR
;
A
#
# COMPACT_ATOMS: atom_id res chain seq x y z
N MET A 1 27.03 26.75 -6.00
CA MET A 1 26.46 25.39 -6.09
C MET A 1 25.13 25.39 -5.34
N THR A 2 24.02 25.50 -6.05
CA THR A 2 22.69 25.68 -5.46
C THR A 2 22.16 24.32 -4.99
N HIS A 3 22.10 24.11 -3.68
CA HIS A 3 21.44 22.91 -3.11
C HIS A 3 19.95 22.96 -3.45
N ARG A 4 19.56 22.20 -4.47
CA ARG A 4 18.15 21.93 -4.78
C ARG A 4 17.61 21.09 -3.63
N GLN A 5 16.95 21.72 -2.66
CA GLN A 5 16.19 21.01 -1.63
C GLN A 5 15.07 20.24 -2.33
N PHE A 6 15.27 18.93 -2.50
CA PHE A 6 14.17 18.05 -2.83
C PHE A 6 13.25 18.01 -1.60
N LYS A 7 12.10 18.70 -1.67
CA LYS A 7 10.96 18.41 -0.80
C LYS A 7 10.52 16.98 -1.12
N ALA A 8 11.16 16.01 -0.47
CA ALA A 8 10.76 14.63 -0.55
C ALA A 8 9.29 14.57 -0.13
N GLN A 9 8.45 14.05 -1.00
CA GLN A 9 7.03 13.88 -0.75
C GLN A 9 6.85 12.98 0.49
N THR A 10 6.68 13.59 1.66
CA THR A 10 6.71 12.98 3.00
C THR A 10 5.53 12.05 3.29
N TRP A 11 4.64 11.84 2.32
CA TRP A 11 3.40 11.08 2.52
C TRP A 11 3.66 9.60 2.86
N TRP A 12 4.82 9.07 2.48
CA TRP A 12 5.24 7.71 2.80
C TRP A 12 5.57 7.52 4.29
N GLY A 13 6.16 8.52 4.95
CA GLY A 13 6.75 8.39 6.30
C GLY A 13 5.79 7.80 7.36
N PRO A 14 4.54 8.28 7.47
CA PRO A 14 3.56 7.73 8.41
C PRO A 14 3.15 6.28 8.11
N VAL A 15 3.07 5.90 6.82
CA VAL A 15 2.68 4.54 6.38
C VAL A 15 3.75 3.53 6.79
N TRP A 16 5.02 3.87 6.55
CA TRP A 16 6.14 3.00 6.90
C TRP A 16 6.38 2.91 8.41
N ARG A 17 6.17 3.99 9.16
CA ARG A 17 6.37 3.98 10.62
C ARG A 17 5.45 2.99 11.31
N GLY A 18 4.16 2.97 10.95
CA GLY A 18 3.19 2.02 11.51
C GLY A 18 3.46 0.56 11.11
N LEU A 19 4.10 0.32 9.96
CA LEU A 19 4.35 -1.01 9.43
C LEU A 19 5.68 -1.62 9.91
N VAL A 20 6.72 -0.78 10.04
CA VAL A 20 8.11 -1.20 10.29
C VAL A 20 8.50 -0.99 11.75
N VAL A 21 7.98 0.04 12.41
CA VAL A 21 8.32 0.36 13.81
C VAL A 21 7.31 -0.31 14.74
N ASP A 22 7.42 -1.63 14.82
CA ASP A 22 6.61 -2.47 15.70
C ASP A 22 7.53 -3.31 16.60
N ARG A 23 7.53 -3.00 17.91
CA ARG A 23 8.36 -3.67 18.91
C ARG A 23 8.03 -5.16 19.06
N GLU A 24 6.80 -5.58 18.73
CA GLU A 24 6.35 -6.97 18.87
C GLU A 24 6.50 -7.76 17.57
N ALA A 25 6.98 -7.10 16.50
CA ALA A 25 7.14 -7.68 15.17
C ALA A 25 5.86 -8.35 14.63
N HIS A 26 4.67 -7.89 15.04
CA HIS A 26 3.38 -8.43 14.62
C HIS A 26 3.24 -8.38 13.10
N HIS A 27 3.64 -7.28 12.47
CA HIS A 27 3.54 -7.13 11.01
C HIS A 27 4.48 -8.09 10.27
N TYR A 28 5.71 -8.26 10.74
CA TYR A 28 6.64 -9.24 10.20
C TYR A 28 6.10 -10.68 10.33
N ARG A 29 5.62 -11.06 11.52
CA ARG A 29 5.11 -12.41 11.79
C ARG A 29 3.87 -12.76 10.98
N ARG A 30 2.98 -11.79 10.76
CA ARG A 30 1.69 -11.97 10.07
C ARG A 30 1.82 -11.87 8.55
N VAL A 31 2.49 -10.85 8.05
CA VAL A 31 2.53 -10.54 6.61
C VAL A 31 3.68 -11.25 5.90
N LYS A 32 4.84 -11.38 6.55
CA LYS A 32 6.05 -12.01 5.99
C LYS A 32 6.34 -11.45 4.59
N SER A 33 6.47 -12.34 3.60
CA SER A 33 6.73 -11.99 2.20
C SER A 33 5.58 -11.26 1.50
N ALA A 34 4.35 -11.31 2.02
CA ALA A 34 3.21 -10.61 1.40
C ALA A 34 3.34 -9.08 1.49
N ILE A 35 4.36 -8.59 2.19
CA ILE A 35 4.69 -7.17 2.30
C ILE A 35 5.00 -6.59 0.92
N TRP A 36 5.65 -7.35 0.04
CA TRP A 36 5.99 -6.90 -1.31
C TRP A 36 4.74 -6.58 -2.13
N LEU A 37 3.71 -7.42 -2.02
CA LEU A 37 2.42 -7.13 -2.64
C LEU A 37 1.78 -5.90 -2.01
N PHE A 38 1.80 -5.78 -0.68
CA PHE A 38 1.22 -4.63 -0.01
C PHE A 38 1.83 -3.30 -0.47
N LEU A 39 3.16 -3.26 -0.63
CA LEU A 39 3.87 -2.09 -1.16
C LEU A 39 3.48 -1.78 -2.60
N TYR A 40 3.41 -2.81 -3.44
CA TYR A 40 2.91 -2.67 -4.81
C TYR A 40 1.50 -2.05 -4.82
N LEU A 41 0.59 -2.51 -3.97
CA LEU A 41 -0.77 -1.99 -3.88
C LEU A 41 -0.78 -0.52 -3.45
N ILE A 42 0.03 -0.12 -2.48
CA ILE A 42 0.14 1.29 -2.04
C ILE A 42 0.61 2.20 -3.18
N ILE A 43 1.58 1.76 -3.98
CA ILE A 43 2.11 2.54 -5.10
C ILE A 43 1.05 2.77 -6.18
N HIS A 44 0.20 1.76 -6.43
CA HIS A 44 -0.76 1.76 -7.54
C HIS A 44 -2.19 2.14 -7.12
N ALA A 45 -2.44 2.31 -5.83
CA ALA A 45 -3.73 2.73 -5.32
C ALA A 45 -4.03 4.19 -5.70
N ASP A 46 -5.30 4.47 -5.96
CA ASP A 46 -5.77 5.84 -6.08
C ASP A 46 -5.50 6.59 -4.77
N ARG A 47 -4.88 7.76 -4.87
CA ARG A 47 -4.36 8.48 -3.70
C ARG A 47 -5.46 9.02 -2.78
N LYS A 48 -6.67 9.23 -3.32
CA LYS A 48 -7.80 9.77 -2.56
C LYS A 48 -8.55 8.64 -1.84
N SER A 49 -8.82 7.55 -2.55
CA SER A 49 -9.66 6.45 -2.08
C SER A 49 -8.91 5.24 -1.53
N GLY A 50 -7.60 5.12 -1.77
CA GLY A 50 -6.82 3.94 -1.37
C GLY A 50 -7.23 2.65 -2.09
N THR A 51 -7.91 2.78 -3.23
CA THR A 51 -8.49 1.66 -3.98
C THR A 51 -7.71 1.43 -5.27
N LEU A 52 -7.55 0.17 -5.69
CA LEU A 52 -7.14 -0.14 -7.07
C LEU A 52 -7.99 -1.26 -7.67
N ILE A 53 -8.12 -1.22 -9.00
CA ILE A 53 -8.81 -2.25 -9.78
C ILE A 53 -7.79 -2.92 -10.70
N ARG A 54 -7.47 -4.20 -10.44
CA ARG A 54 -6.46 -4.95 -11.21
C ARG A 54 -6.78 -6.44 -11.28
N LYS A 55 -6.28 -7.10 -12.34
CA LYS A 55 -6.32 -8.56 -12.47
C LYS A 55 -5.10 -9.18 -11.79
N TYR A 56 -5.23 -10.41 -11.30
CA TYR A 56 -4.10 -11.16 -10.75
C TYR A 56 -2.93 -11.26 -11.74
N GLN A 57 -3.23 -11.50 -13.02
CA GLN A 57 -2.24 -11.68 -14.08
C GLN A 57 -1.47 -10.38 -14.35
N THR A 58 -2.13 -9.24 -14.26
CA THR A 58 -1.48 -7.93 -14.40
C THR A 58 -0.47 -7.72 -13.27
N ILE A 59 -0.91 -7.90 -12.02
CA ILE A 59 -0.02 -7.77 -10.85
C ILE A 59 1.16 -8.75 -10.94
N ALA A 60 0.89 -9.99 -11.35
CA ALA A 60 1.90 -11.02 -11.54
C ALA A 60 2.95 -10.62 -12.60
N GLY A 61 2.50 -10.07 -13.73
CA GLY A 61 3.38 -9.56 -14.79
C GLY A 61 4.20 -8.36 -14.32
N ASP A 62 3.57 -7.39 -13.68
CA ASP A 62 4.23 -6.16 -13.20
C ASP A 62 5.31 -6.47 -12.15
N MET A 63 5.08 -7.48 -11.31
CA MET A 63 6.02 -7.88 -10.25
C MET A 63 7.02 -8.96 -10.67
N GLY A 64 6.84 -9.62 -11.82
CA GLY A 64 7.61 -10.81 -12.21
C GLY A 64 7.41 -12.01 -11.26
N ILE A 65 6.25 -12.10 -10.60
CA ILE A 65 5.95 -13.11 -9.58
C ILE A 65 4.78 -13.98 -10.05
N ALA A 66 4.87 -15.30 -9.83
CA ALA A 66 3.80 -16.21 -10.21
C ALA A 66 2.43 -15.80 -9.65
N ALA A 67 1.39 -15.84 -10.48
CA ALA A 67 0.03 -15.45 -10.07
C ALA A 67 -0.50 -16.24 -8.85
N ARG A 68 -0.05 -17.50 -8.67
CA ARG A 68 -0.34 -18.31 -7.48
C ARG A 68 0.21 -17.66 -6.19
N THR A 69 1.41 -17.10 -6.24
CA THR A 69 2.03 -16.39 -5.12
C THR A 69 1.28 -15.10 -4.82
N ILE A 70 0.89 -14.34 -5.85
CA ILE A 70 0.06 -13.14 -5.67
C ILE A 70 -1.27 -13.49 -4.99
N ARG A 71 -1.95 -14.55 -5.43
CA ARG A 71 -3.19 -15.03 -4.77
C ARG A 71 -2.97 -15.37 -3.30
N ARG A 72 -1.90 -16.12 -2.99
CA ARG A 72 -1.55 -16.46 -1.61
C ARG A 72 -1.27 -15.23 -0.75
N TRP A 73 -0.49 -14.28 -1.27
CA TRP A 73 -0.20 -13.04 -0.57
C TRP A 73 -1.44 -12.19 -0.36
N LEU A 74 -2.35 -12.12 -1.34
CA LEU A 74 -3.60 -11.39 -1.19
C LEU A 74 -4.50 -12.02 -0.12
N LEU A 75 -4.55 -13.35 -0.03
CA LEU A 75 -5.25 -14.04 1.06
C LEU A 75 -4.68 -13.68 2.43
N ILE A 76 -3.35 -13.64 2.57
CA ILE A 76 -2.68 -13.24 3.83
C ILE A 76 -3.04 -11.80 4.19
N LEU A 77 -2.93 -10.87 3.23
CA LEU A 77 -3.26 -9.47 3.45
C LEU A 77 -4.72 -9.27 3.85
N ARG A 78 -5.64 -10.02 3.24
CA ARG A 78 -7.06 -10.02 3.60
C ARG A 78 -7.30 -10.59 5.00
N GLN A 79 -6.69 -11.73 5.31
CA GLN A 79 -6.81 -12.39 6.62
C GLN A 79 -6.41 -11.45 7.77
N TYR A 80 -5.34 -10.68 7.58
CA TYR A 80 -4.85 -9.74 8.58
C TYR A 80 -5.41 -8.31 8.43
N LYS A 81 -6.48 -8.14 7.64
CA LYS A 81 -7.20 -6.88 7.46
C LYS A 81 -6.33 -5.72 6.97
N TYR A 82 -5.35 -6.01 6.13
CA TYR A 82 -4.61 -4.98 5.37
C TYR A 82 -5.37 -4.51 4.14
N VAL A 83 -6.17 -5.41 3.55
CA VAL A 83 -6.96 -5.11 2.36
C VAL A 83 -8.32 -5.79 2.42
N GLU A 84 -9.31 -5.16 1.80
CA GLU A 84 -10.56 -5.80 1.38
C GLU A 84 -10.53 -6.02 -0.13
N VAL A 85 -11.19 -7.08 -0.59
CA VAL A 85 -11.14 -7.51 -1.99
C VAL A 85 -12.53 -7.91 -2.44
N ASP A 86 -13.04 -7.21 -3.44
CA ASP A 86 -14.28 -7.54 -4.13
C ASP A 86 -14.00 -8.10 -5.52
N TYR A 87 -14.78 -9.12 -5.87
CA TYR A 87 -14.64 -9.84 -7.13
C TYR A 87 -15.70 -9.39 -8.12
N THR A 88 -15.26 -8.82 -9.24
CA THR A 88 -16.14 -8.39 -10.35
C THR A 88 -16.21 -9.44 -11.46
N GLY A 89 -15.77 -10.68 -11.19
CA GLY A 89 -15.59 -11.75 -12.18
C GLY A 89 -14.38 -11.56 -13.11
N ARG A 90 -14.13 -10.33 -13.59
CA ARG A 90 -13.02 -10.03 -14.52
C ARG A 90 -11.80 -9.40 -13.86
N SER A 91 -11.98 -8.75 -12.72
CA SER A 91 -10.95 -8.02 -11.99
C SER A 91 -11.20 -8.01 -10.49
N LEU A 92 -10.17 -7.69 -9.73
CA LEU A 92 -10.23 -7.48 -8.30
C LEU A 92 -10.36 -5.99 -8.05
N ILE A 93 -11.35 -5.59 -7.27
CA ILE A 93 -11.36 -4.29 -6.62
C ILE A 93 -10.72 -4.50 -5.27
N ILE A 94 -9.58 -3.85 -5.02
CA ILE A 94 -8.80 -4.01 -3.80
C ILE A 94 -8.79 -2.67 -3.08
N HIS A 95 -9.29 -2.68 -1.85
CA HIS A 95 -9.36 -1.52 -0.96
C HIS A 95 -8.31 -1.66 0.14
N ILE A 96 -7.38 -0.70 0.24
CA ILE A 96 -6.37 -0.69 1.30
C ILE A 96 -7.02 -0.22 2.60
N GLN A 97 -7.00 -1.08 3.61
CA GLN A 97 -7.55 -0.78 4.92
C GLN A 97 -6.65 0.23 5.67
N LYS A 98 -7.27 1.10 6.47
CA LYS A 98 -6.61 2.18 7.21
C LYS A 98 -5.86 3.20 6.31
N TRP A 99 -6.31 3.37 5.07
CA TRP A 99 -5.80 4.41 4.18
C TRP A 99 -6.04 5.81 4.79
N ARG A 100 -4.95 6.56 5.02
CA ARG A 100 -5.07 8.00 5.33
C ARG A 100 -5.07 8.75 4.00
N SER A 101 -6.20 9.34 3.64
CA SER A 101 -6.30 10.11 2.39
C SER A 101 -5.27 11.24 2.40
N ILE A 102 -4.50 11.34 1.31
CA ILE A 102 -3.39 12.30 1.20
C ILE A 102 -3.93 13.71 0.87
N ALA A 103 -5.25 13.86 0.72
CA ALA A 103 -5.89 15.11 0.32
C ALA A 103 -5.80 16.23 1.37
N THR A 104 -5.43 15.93 2.62
CA THR A 104 -5.48 16.92 3.69
C THR A 104 -4.28 16.81 4.63
N LEU A 105 -3.07 17.02 4.12
CA LEU A 105 -2.10 17.70 4.98
C LEU A 105 -2.60 19.14 5.09
N PRO A 106 -3.03 19.62 6.27
CA PRO A 106 -3.37 21.03 6.41
C PRO A 106 -2.14 21.82 5.95
N ARG A 107 -2.34 22.72 4.98
CA ARG A 107 -1.31 23.69 4.63
C ARG A 107 -0.88 24.31 5.95
N VAL A 108 0.37 24.09 6.34
CA VAL A 108 0.95 24.75 7.51
C VAL A 108 0.83 26.24 7.20
N SER A 109 -0.14 26.91 7.82
CA SER A 109 -0.27 28.36 7.78
C SER A 109 1.02 28.91 8.37
N GLN A 110 1.93 29.35 7.52
CA GLN A 110 3.01 30.24 7.93
C GLN A 110 2.34 31.50 8.46
N LYS A 111 2.18 31.56 9.79
CA LYS A 111 1.90 32.81 10.49
C LYS A 111 3.08 33.74 10.22
N ARG A 112 2.80 34.87 9.57
CA ARG A 112 3.63 36.08 9.61
C ARG A 112 3.42 36.76 10.95
#